data_AF-A0A945R8H0-F1
#
_entry.id   AF-A0A945R8H0-F1
#
_cell.length_a   1.000
_cell.length_b   1.000
_cell.length_c   1.000
_cell.angle_alpha   90.00
_cell.angle_beta   90.00
_cell.angle_gamma   90.00
#
_symmetry.space_group_name_H-M   'P 1'
#
loop_
_entity.id
_entity.type
_entity.pdbx_description
1 polymer ?
#
loop_
_entity_poly.entity_id
_entity_poly.type
_entity_poly.pdbx_seq_one_letter_code
_entity_poly.pdbx_strand_id
1 'polypeptide(L)'
;MPVSLQDQLKKSGLIDDKKAKQLKRAKHKQEKHARKSKNPAVDQHKLELDREKSEKIAKDRQLNLEKNKQAEKNALAAQIKQLIEMNIVAKDGDQKFSFTDANVIKHIYVSQTQVDQLSRGTLAVVKQKVTQKQGQENSYVLVPMGVAKKIEQRDAKVVVSKAQENAVSEDDDPYADFQIPDDLTW
;
A
#
# COMPACT_ATOMS: atom_id res chain seq x y z
N MET A 1 55.06 -3.89 14.58
CA MET A 1 54.47 -4.02 13.22
C MET A 1 53.33 -5.04 13.28
N PRO A 2 52.15 -4.77 12.68
CA PRO A 2 51.05 -5.72 12.73
C PRO A 2 51.41 -6.97 11.91
N VAL A 3 51.43 -8.12 12.58
CA VAL A 3 51.67 -9.42 11.93
C VAL A 3 50.49 -9.74 11.01
N SER A 4 50.77 -9.93 9.72
CA SER A 4 49.77 -10.30 8.72
C SER A 4 49.08 -11.61 9.09
N LEU A 5 47.77 -11.72 8.85
CA LEU A 5 47.01 -12.97 9.04
C LEU A 5 47.67 -14.16 8.31
N GLN A 6 48.32 -13.92 7.17
CA GLN A 6 49.10 -14.94 6.46
C GLN A 6 50.34 -15.39 7.22
N ASP A 7 51.02 -14.48 7.92
CA ASP A 7 52.19 -14.82 8.74
C ASP A 7 51.76 -15.49 10.06
N GLN A 8 50.57 -15.18 10.59
CA GLN A 8 49.96 -15.92 11.70
C GLN A 8 49.59 -17.35 11.30
N LEU A 9 48.99 -17.54 10.11
CA LEU A 9 48.63 -18.87 9.56
C LEU A 9 49.85 -19.72 9.19
N LYS A 10 50.96 -19.10 8.78
CA LYS A 10 52.25 -19.77 8.60
C LYS A 10 52.84 -20.21 9.93
N LYS A 11 52.84 -19.33 10.92
CA LYS A 11 53.40 -19.59 12.24
C LYS A 11 52.63 -20.66 13.00
N SER A 12 51.33 -20.82 12.70
CA SER A 12 50.49 -21.90 13.24
C SER A 12 50.62 -23.25 12.50
N GLY A 13 51.52 -23.36 11.51
CA GLY A 13 51.78 -24.61 10.77
C GLY A 13 50.65 -25.07 9.84
N LEU A 14 49.64 -24.23 9.60
CA LEU A 14 48.44 -24.59 8.81
C LEU A 14 48.66 -24.45 7.30
N ILE A 15 49.73 -23.78 6.87
CA ILE A 15 50.08 -23.58 5.46
C ILE A 15 51.56 -23.91 5.22
N ASP A 16 51.80 -24.73 4.19
CA ASP A 16 53.15 -25.05 3.69
C ASP A 16 53.83 -23.78 3.11
N ASP A 17 55.09 -23.58 3.48
CA ASP A 17 55.89 -22.41 3.10
C ASP A 17 56.01 -22.23 1.59
N LYS A 18 55.99 -23.36 0.85
CA LYS A 18 55.93 -23.37 -0.62
C LYS A 18 54.67 -22.71 -1.16
N LYS A 19 53.49 -23.07 -0.62
CA LYS A 19 52.19 -22.52 -1.06
C LYS A 19 52.09 -21.03 -0.79
N ALA A 20 52.61 -20.57 0.35
CA ALA A 20 52.58 -19.16 0.65
C ALA A 20 53.58 -18.32 -0.16
N LYS A 21 54.76 -18.85 -0.49
CA LYS A 21 55.67 -18.20 -1.46
C LYS A 21 55.05 -18.15 -2.85
N GLN A 22 54.32 -19.20 -3.25
CA GLN A 22 53.60 -19.25 -4.52
C GLN A 22 52.45 -18.22 -4.58
N LEU A 23 51.68 -18.07 -3.49
CA LEU A 23 50.65 -17.03 -3.34
C LEU A 23 51.25 -15.61 -3.39
N LYS A 24 52.36 -15.35 -2.69
CA LYS A 24 53.05 -14.05 -2.76
C LYS A 24 53.57 -13.75 -4.17
N ARG A 25 54.15 -14.74 -4.86
CA ARG A 25 54.59 -14.61 -6.27
C ARG A 25 53.42 -14.37 -7.23
N ALA A 26 52.31 -15.09 -7.05
CA ALA A 26 51.10 -14.90 -7.85
C ALA A 26 50.53 -13.49 -7.66
N LYS A 27 50.47 -13.00 -6.41
CA LYS A 27 50.02 -11.64 -6.08
C LYS A 27 50.92 -10.56 -6.70
N HIS A 28 52.24 -10.71 -6.59
CA HIS A 28 53.19 -9.79 -7.24
C HIS A 28 53.10 -9.82 -8.78
N LYS A 29 52.88 -11.00 -9.37
CA LYS A 29 52.70 -11.14 -10.82
C LYS A 29 51.41 -10.42 -11.26
N GLN A 30 50.30 -10.62 -10.54
CA GLN A 30 49.05 -9.89 -10.76
C GLN A 30 49.21 -8.37 -10.63
N GLU A 31 49.90 -7.88 -9.58
CA GLU A 31 50.17 -6.45 -9.42
C GLU A 31 51.03 -5.86 -10.55
N LYS A 32 52.04 -6.61 -11.01
CA LYS A 32 52.91 -6.18 -12.11
C LYS A 32 52.15 -6.14 -13.44
N HIS A 33 51.27 -7.12 -13.68
CA HIS A 33 50.34 -7.10 -14.82
C HIS A 33 49.32 -5.95 -14.72
N ALA A 34 48.76 -5.69 -13.54
CA ALA A 34 47.83 -4.57 -13.31
C ALA A 34 48.49 -3.20 -13.54
N ARG A 35 49.75 -3.01 -13.09
CA ARG A 35 50.51 -1.77 -13.34
C ARG A 35 50.89 -1.59 -14.81
N LYS A 36 51.19 -2.67 -15.52
CA LYS A 36 51.54 -2.66 -16.95
C LYS A 36 50.32 -2.54 -17.87
N SER A 37 49.14 -2.87 -17.36
CA SER A 37 47.83 -2.79 -18.04
C SER A 37 47.10 -1.45 -17.82
N LYS A 38 47.76 -0.42 -17.24
CA LYS A 38 47.24 0.96 -17.23
C LYS A 38 47.22 1.53 -18.66
N ASN A 39 46.37 0.96 -19.51
CA ASN A 39 45.99 1.51 -20.79
C ASN A 39 44.80 2.46 -20.54
N PRO A 40 44.90 3.75 -20.93
CA PRO A 40 43.81 4.71 -20.77
C PRO A 40 42.50 4.22 -21.40
N ALA A 41 42.56 3.44 -22.48
CA ALA A 41 41.41 2.84 -23.14
C ALA A 41 40.66 1.79 -22.30
N VAL A 42 41.37 1.04 -21.43
CA VAL A 42 40.74 0.04 -20.52
C VAL A 42 40.08 0.72 -19.34
N ASP A 43 40.64 1.84 -18.86
CA ASP A 43 40.03 2.67 -17.83
C ASP A 43 38.80 3.44 -18.36
N GLN A 44 38.83 3.93 -19.61
CA GLN A 44 37.66 4.53 -20.26
C GLN A 44 36.52 3.52 -20.46
N HIS A 45 36.82 2.31 -20.95
CA HIS A 45 35.81 1.26 -21.11
C HIS A 45 35.23 0.80 -19.76
N LYS A 46 36.02 0.79 -18.68
CA LYS A 46 35.51 0.53 -17.31
C LYS A 46 34.59 1.65 -16.83
N LEU A 47 34.96 2.91 -17.06
CA LEU A 47 34.15 4.07 -16.72
C LEU A 47 32.82 4.10 -17.49
N GLU A 48 32.82 3.75 -18.78
CA GLU A 48 31.59 3.59 -19.58
C GLU A 48 30.74 2.43 -19.07
N LEU A 49 31.34 1.27 -18.76
CA LEU A 49 30.61 0.15 -18.18
C LEU A 49 29.96 0.50 -16.83
N ASP A 50 30.67 1.24 -15.98
CA ASP A 50 30.16 1.65 -14.68
C ASP A 50 29.08 2.73 -14.81
N ARG A 51 29.19 3.62 -15.80
CA ARG A 51 28.12 4.57 -16.16
C ARG A 51 26.87 3.83 -16.66
N GLU A 52 27.00 2.93 -17.63
CA GLU A 52 25.88 2.13 -18.13
C GLU A 52 25.21 1.29 -17.03
N LYS A 53 26.01 0.70 -16.13
CA LYS A 53 25.46 -0.01 -14.96
C LYS A 53 24.71 0.93 -14.04
N SER A 54 25.25 2.11 -13.76
CA SER A 54 24.60 3.10 -12.89
C SER A 54 23.28 3.61 -13.48
N GLU A 55 23.22 3.82 -14.79
CA GLU A 55 22.01 4.20 -15.51
C GLU A 55 20.96 3.08 -15.50
N LYS A 56 21.39 1.83 -15.73
CA LYS A 56 20.51 0.65 -15.61
C LYS A 56 19.97 0.49 -14.19
N ILE A 57 20.81 0.63 -13.17
CA ILE A 57 20.39 0.57 -11.76
C ILE A 57 19.41 1.70 -11.42
N ALA A 58 19.64 2.91 -11.93
CA ALA A 58 18.73 4.04 -11.71
C ALA A 58 17.36 3.79 -12.36
N LYS A 59 17.33 3.30 -13.60
CA LYS A 59 16.11 2.94 -14.32
C LYS A 59 15.36 1.78 -13.64
N ASP A 60 16.07 0.73 -13.24
CA ASP A 60 15.50 -0.41 -12.53
C ASP A 60 14.93 0.00 -11.16
N ARG A 61 15.62 0.90 -10.45
CA ARG A 61 15.11 1.45 -9.19
C ARG A 61 13.80 2.21 -9.41
N GLN A 62 13.71 3.05 -10.43
CA GLN A 62 12.46 3.78 -10.73
C GLN A 62 11.31 2.81 -11.06
N LEU A 63 11.57 1.83 -11.92
CA LEU A 63 10.57 0.83 -12.31
C LEU A 63 10.11 -0.01 -11.11
N ASN A 64 11.03 -0.39 -10.22
CA ASN A 64 10.69 -1.10 -8.98
C ASN A 64 9.88 -0.25 -8.01
N LEU A 65 10.17 1.06 -7.90
CA LEU A 65 9.37 1.96 -7.08
C LEU A 65 7.93 2.08 -7.60
N GLU A 66 7.74 2.14 -8.92
CA GLU A 66 6.40 2.17 -9.53
C GLU A 66 5.64 0.85 -9.30
N LYS A 67 6.31 -0.29 -9.49
CA LYS A 67 5.75 -1.61 -9.20
C LYS A 67 5.36 -1.75 -7.73
N ASN A 68 6.21 -1.32 -6.80
CA ASN A 68 5.92 -1.36 -5.37
C ASN A 68 4.71 -0.50 -5.04
N LYS A 69 4.62 0.74 -5.56
CA LYS A 69 3.45 1.59 -5.36
C LYS A 69 2.16 0.97 -5.89
N GLN A 70 2.21 0.29 -7.04
CA GLN A 70 1.05 -0.43 -7.59
C GLN A 70 0.69 -1.64 -6.72
N ALA A 71 1.68 -2.40 -6.27
CA ALA A 71 1.48 -3.55 -5.39
C ALA A 71 0.89 -3.13 -4.04
N GLU A 72 1.34 -2.02 -3.46
CA GLU A 72 0.80 -1.45 -2.22
C GLU A 72 -0.68 -1.04 -2.36
N LYS A 73 -1.03 -0.36 -3.46
CA LYS A 73 -2.44 -0.01 -3.75
C LYS A 73 -3.31 -1.25 -3.89
N ASN A 74 -2.81 -2.26 -4.59
CA ASN A 74 -3.54 -3.52 -4.78
C ASN A 74 -3.67 -4.30 -3.46
N ALA A 75 -2.63 -4.31 -2.64
CA ALA A 75 -2.64 -4.96 -1.33
C ALA A 75 -3.63 -4.28 -0.37
N LEU A 76 -3.68 -2.94 -0.37
CA LEU A 76 -4.65 -2.17 0.41
C LEU A 76 -6.08 -2.48 -0.06
N ALA A 77 -6.33 -2.47 -1.37
CA ALA A 77 -7.63 -2.83 -1.93
C ALA A 77 -8.05 -4.26 -1.56
N ALA A 78 -7.12 -5.21 -1.60
CA ALA A 78 -7.36 -6.60 -1.19
C ALA A 78 -7.66 -6.70 0.31
N GLN A 79 -6.95 -5.96 1.15
CA GLN A 79 -7.20 -5.91 2.59
C GLN A 79 -8.61 -5.37 2.90
N ILE A 80 -9.03 -4.30 2.21
CA ILE A 80 -10.40 -3.78 2.34
C ILE A 80 -11.42 -4.84 1.93
N LYS A 81 -11.20 -5.51 0.79
CA LYS A 81 -12.09 -6.57 0.32
C LYS A 81 -12.24 -7.69 1.35
N GLN A 82 -11.12 -8.16 1.92
CA GLN A 82 -11.14 -9.18 2.96
C GLN A 82 -11.90 -8.71 4.21
N LEU A 83 -11.70 -7.45 4.62
CA LEU A 83 -12.38 -6.88 5.78
C LEU A 83 -13.90 -6.83 5.58
N ILE A 84 -14.36 -6.52 4.37
CA ILE A 84 -15.77 -6.57 3.98
C ILE A 84 -16.30 -8.00 4.02
N GLU A 85 -15.59 -8.94 3.39
CA GLU A 85 -16.02 -10.35 3.30
C GLU A 85 -16.14 -11.01 4.68
N MET A 86 -15.25 -10.68 5.61
CA MET A 86 -15.30 -11.24 6.97
C MET A 86 -16.39 -10.65 7.85
N ASN A 87 -16.86 -9.44 7.55
CA ASN A 87 -17.81 -8.69 8.39
C ASN A 87 -19.11 -8.38 7.64
N ILE A 88 -19.44 -9.20 6.65
CA ILE A 88 -20.69 -9.07 5.90
C ILE A 88 -21.87 -9.41 6.80
N VAL A 89 -22.86 -8.53 6.82
CA VAL A 89 -24.15 -8.78 7.45
C VAL A 89 -25.14 -9.19 6.36
N ALA A 90 -25.82 -10.32 6.55
CA ALA A 90 -26.81 -10.83 5.61
C ALA A 90 -27.97 -9.84 5.46
N LYS A 91 -28.47 -9.69 4.23
CA LYS A 91 -29.56 -8.79 3.87
C LYS A 91 -30.84 -9.60 3.80
N ASP A 92 -31.52 -9.73 4.93
CA ASP A 92 -32.71 -10.58 5.05
C ASP A 92 -33.94 -9.70 5.31
N GLY A 93 -34.55 -9.19 4.25
CA GLY A 93 -35.79 -8.45 4.34
C GLY A 93 -36.24 -7.82 3.03
N ASP A 94 -37.51 -7.42 2.98
CA ASP A 94 -38.16 -6.90 1.77
C ASP A 94 -38.24 -5.36 1.76
N GLN A 95 -37.69 -4.68 2.77
CA GLN A 95 -37.81 -3.24 2.87
C GLN A 95 -36.75 -2.54 2.03
N LYS A 96 -37.22 -1.66 1.15
CA LYS A 96 -36.36 -0.87 0.26
C LYS A 96 -35.72 0.26 1.05
N PHE A 97 -34.40 0.20 1.21
CA PHE A 97 -33.59 1.29 1.74
C PHE A 97 -32.87 2.00 0.60
N SER A 98 -33.06 3.31 0.49
CA SER A 98 -32.46 4.15 -0.56
C SER A 98 -31.26 4.93 -0.03
N PHE A 99 -30.20 5.00 -0.85
CA PHE A 99 -28.98 5.73 -0.54
C PHE A 99 -28.35 6.29 -1.82
N THR A 100 -27.50 7.30 -1.68
CA THR A 100 -26.85 7.97 -2.81
C THR A 100 -25.41 7.46 -2.98
N ASP A 101 -25.06 6.97 -4.17
CA ASP A 101 -23.69 6.61 -4.57
C ASP A 101 -23.33 7.41 -5.81
N ALA A 102 -22.32 8.27 -5.72
CA ALA A 102 -21.82 9.09 -6.84
C ALA A 102 -22.96 9.85 -7.59
N ASN A 103 -23.83 10.51 -6.84
CA ASN A 103 -24.98 11.29 -7.35
C ASN A 103 -26.10 10.46 -8.00
N VAL A 104 -26.10 9.14 -7.81
CA VAL A 104 -27.19 8.25 -8.25
C VAL A 104 -27.85 7.62 -7.03
N ILE A 105 -29.18 7.70 -6.97
CA ILE A 105 -29.96 7.03 -5.93
C ILE A 105 -30.01 5.54 -6.25
N LYS A 106 -29.50 4.72 -5.33
CA LYS A 106 -29.52 3.27 -5.37
C LYS A 106 -30.33 2.74 -4.20
N HIS A 107 -30.68 1.47 -4.26
CA HIS A 107 -31.47 0.84 -3.21
C HIS A 107 -30.99 -0.58 -2.92
N ILE A 108 -31.19 -1.00 -1.68
CA ILE A 108 -31.00 -2.36 -1.22
C ILE A 108 -32.24 -2.80 -0.45
N TYR A 109 -32.51 -4.11 -0.47
CA TYR A 109 -33.54 -4.73 0.33
C TYR A 109 -32.93 -5.19 1.65
N VAL A 110 -33.51 -4.75 2.75
CA VAL A 110 -33.03 -4.97 4.12
C VAL A 110 -34.20 -5.20 5.06
N SER A 111 -33.95 -5.67 6.28
CA SER A 111 -34.98 -5.78 7.32
C SER A 111 -35.32 -4.42 7.95
N GLN A 112 -36.49 -4.30 8.56
CA GLN A 112 -36.87 -3.10 9.32
C GLN A 112 -35.90 -2.79 10.47
N THR A 113 -35.33 -3.83 11.10
CA THR A 113 -34.31 -3.68 12.15
C THR A 113 -32.98 -3.15 11.60
N GLN A 114 -32.61 -3.57 10.39
CA GLN A 114 -31.41 -3.07 9.71
C GLN A 114 -31.58 -1.62 9.26
N VAL A 115 -32.78 -1.20 8.85
CA VAL A 115 -33.07 0.22 8.56
C VAL A 115 -32.83 1.06 9.81
N ASP A 116 -33.37 0.66 10.96
CA ASP A 116 -33.16 1.38 12.23
C ASP A 116 -31.67 1.39 12.63
N GLN A 117 -30.95 0.27 12.45
CA GLN A 117 -29.50 0.20 12.70
C GLN A 117 -28.67 1.07 11.73
N LEU A 118 -29.11 1.21 10.47
CA LEU A 118 -28.51 2.12 9.49
C LEU A 118 -28.76 3.57 9.88
N SER A 119 -29.98 3.92 10.31
CA SER A 119 -30.35 5.25 10.79
C SER A 119 -29.61 5.65 12.07
N ARG A 120 -29.40 4.71 13.00
CA ARG A 120 -28.62 4.92 14.23
C ARG A 120 -27.10 4.94 14.01
N GLY A 121 -26.62 4.60 12.81
CA GLY A 121 -25.19 4.52 12.53
C GLY A 121 -24.48 3.31 13.14
N THR A 122 -25.22 2.26 13.50
CA THR A 122 -24.61 0.98 13.92
C THR A 122 -24.14 0.17 12.71
N LEU A 123 -24.88 0.26 11.60
CA LEU A 123 -24.54 -0.34 10.31
C LEU A 123 -24.20 0.75 9.29
N ALA A 124 -23.40 0.37 8.30
CA ALA A 124 -23.07 1.20 7.15
C ALA A 124 -23.17 0.38 5.85
N VAL A 125 -23.46 1.09 4.75
CA VAL A 125 -23.48 0.50 3.41
C VAL A 125 -22.13 0.73 2.74
N VAL A 126 -21.51 -0.38 2.31
CA VAL A 126 -20.20 -0.40 1.68
C VAL A 126 -20.32 -0.95 0.26
N LYS A 127 -19.60 -0.36 -0.69
CA LYS A 127 -19.53 -0.81 -2.09
C LYS A 127 -18.42 -1.85 -2.24
N GLN A 128 -18.79 -3.06 -2.60
CA GLN A 128 -17.86 -4.12 -2.95
C GLN A 128 -17.84 -4.30 -4.48
N LYS A 129 -16.65 -4.20 -5.07
CA LYS A 129 -16.45 -4.59 -6.47
C LYS A 129 -16.42 -6.12 -6.54
N VAL A 130 -17.45 -6.72 -7.12
CA VAL A 130 -17.50 -8.16 -7.33
C VAL A 130 -17.21 -8.43 -8.79
N THR A 131 -16.12 -9.17 -9.05
CA THR A 131 -15.83 -9.69 -10.40
C THR A 131 -16.68 -10.93 -10.59
N GLN A 132 -17.79 -10.81 -11.31
CA GLN A 132 -18.57 -11.97 -11.74
C GLN A 132 -18.11 -12.44 -13.12
N LYS A 133 -18.44 -13.69 -13.48
CA LYS A 133 -18.08 -14.30 -14.78
C LYS A 133 -18.57 -13.51 -16.00
N GLN A 134 -19.55 -12.61 -15.83
CA GLN A 134 -20.19 -11.82 -16.88
C GLN A 134 -19.84 -10.31 -16.82
N GLY A 135 -18.96 -9.88 -15.90
CA GLY A 135 -18.57 -8.48 -15.78
C GLY A 135 -18.16 -8.05 -14.38
N GLN A 136 -17.83 -6.76 -14.23
CA GLN A 136 -17.61 -6.13 -12.93
C GLN A 136 -18.89 -5.44 -12.49
N GLU A 137 -19.57 -5.99 -11.49
CA GLU A 137 -20.75 -5.37 -10.88
C GLU A 137 -20.40 -4.82 -9.50
N ASN A 138 -20.98 -3.67 -9.17
CA ASN A 138 -20.87 -3.10 -7.83
C ASN A 138 -21.99 -3.69 -6.97
N SER A 139 -21.62 -4.53 -6.01
CA SER A 139 -22.54 -5.05 -5.01
C SER A 139 -22.51 -4.17 -3.76
N TYR A 140 -23.68 -3.90 -3.19
CA TYR A 140 -23.81 -3.14 -1.95
C TYR A 140 -23.98 -4.09 -0.78
N VAL A 141 -23.15 -3.93 0.24
CA VAL A 141 -23.10 -4.84 1.38
C VAL A 141 -23.25 -4.05 2.68
N LEU A 142 -23.90 -4.67 3.66
CA LEU A 142 -24.01 -4.14 5.02
C LEU A 142 -22.82 -4.60 5.85
N VAL A 143 -22.19 -3.65 6.55
CA VAL A 143 -21.03 -3.88 7.39
C VAL A 143 -21.20 -3.09 8.70
N PRO A 144 -20.74 -3.60 9.85
CA PRO A 144 -20.76 -2.85 11.11
C PRO A 144 -19.97 -1.54 11.05
N MET A 145 -20.42 -0.52 11.77
CA MET A 145 -19.80 0.81 11.79
C MET A 145 -18.31 0.78 12.17
N GLY A 146 -17.91 -0.04 13.15
CA GLY A 146 -16.51 -0.15 13.55
C GLY A 146 -15.59 -0.66 12.42
N VAL A 147 -16.14 -1.46 11.50
CA VAL A 147 -15.43 -1.95 10.32
C VAL A 147 -15.50 -0.92 9.21
N ALA A 148 -16.64 -0.25 9.01
CA ALA A 148 -16.78 0.85 8.05
C ALA A 148 -15.80 2.00 8.33
N LYS A 149 -15.62 2.42 9.60
CA LYS A 149 -14.61 3.41 10.00
C LYS A 149 -13.18 2.98 9.61
N LYS A 150 -12.85 1.69 9.75
CA LYS A 150 -11.54 1.14 9.33
C LYS A 150 -11.37 1.15 7.81
N ILE A 151 -12.44 0.92 7.05
CA ILE A 151 -12.42 1.00 5.59
C ILE A 151 -12.24 2.45 5.16
N GLU A 152 -12.98 3.38 5.77
CA GLU A 152 -12.92 4.82 5.46
C GLU A 152 -11.51 5.41 5.65
N GLN A 153 -10.81 5.02 6.73
CA GLN A 153 -9.42 5.42 6.97
C GLN A 153 -8.44 4.98 5.86
N ARG A 154 -8.81 3.95 5.08
CA ARG A 154 -7.97 3.39 4.01
C ARG A 154 -8.42 3.89 2.64
N ASP A 155 -9.72 3.81 2.37
CA ASP A 155 -10.34 4.30 1.14
C ASP A 155 -11.79 4.74 1.41
N ALA A 156 -11.97 6.07 1.46
CA ALA A 156 -13.27 6.70 1.67
C ALA A 156 -14.27 6.43 0.52
N LYS A 157 -13.81 6.08 -0.69
CA LYS A 157 -14.70 5.85 -1.85
C LYS A 157 -15.48 4.54 -1.76
N VAL A 158 -15.09 3.66 -0.83
CA VAL A 158 -15.68 2.34 -0.64
C VAL A 158 -16.90 2.44 0.29
N VAL A 159 -16.91 3.38 1.23
CA VAL A 159 -18.05 3.62 2.12
C VAL A 159 -19.06 4.53 1.40
N VAL A 160 -20.30 4.07 1.28
CA VAL A 160 -21.33 4.75 0.48
C VAL A 160 -22.34 5.47 1.35
N SER A 161 -22.83 4.80 2.40
CA SER A 161 -23.79 5.39 3.32
C SER A 161 -23.38 5.11 4.76
N LYS A 162 -23.26 6.17 5.54
CA LYS A 162 -23.07 6.16 6.99
C LYS A 162 -24.07 7.13 7.57
N ALA A 163 -24.67 6.80 8.71
CA ALA A 163 -25.37 7.83 9.47
C ALA A 163 -24.35 8.92 9.80
N GLN A 164 -24.65 10.16 9.43
CA GLN A 164 -23.90 11.28 9.95
C GLN A 164 -24.20 11.34 11.45
N GLU A 165 -23.17 11.25 12.28
CA GLU A 165 -23.25 11.92 13.57
C GLU A 165 -23.51 13.38 13.19
N ASN A 166 -24.74 13.84 13.36
CA ASN A 166 -25.02 15.26 13.40
C ASN A 166 -24.28 15.79 14.64
N ALA A 167 -22.96 15.96 14.52
CA ALA A 167 -22.31 17.08 15.14
C ALA A 167 -22.88 18.29 14.41
N VAL A 168 -24.04 18.73 14.88
CA VAL A 168 -24.48 20.09 14.65
C VAL A 168 -23.37 20.92 15.26
N SER A 169 -22.41 21.36 14.45
CA SER A 169 -21.57 22.47 14.81
C SER A 169 -22.53 23.66 14.87
N GLU A 170 -23.02 23.95 16.08
CA GLU A 170 -23.85 25.11 16.43
C GLU A 170 -23.15 26.46 16.19
N ASP A 171 -21.91 26.44 15.68
CA ASP A 171 -21.04 27.61 15.58
C ASP A 171 -21.05 28.35 14.22
N ASP A 172 -21.88 27.96 13.25
CA ASP A 172 -21.93 28.67 11.95
C ASP A 172 -23.33 28.67 11.30
N ASP A 173 -24.38 28.97 12.07
CA ASP A 173 -25.68 29.34 11.51
C ASP A 173 -25.83 30.88 11.44
N PRO A 174 -25.58 31.51 10.28
CA PRO A 174 -25.74 32.95 10.10
C PRO A 174 -27.20 33.45 10.20
N TYR A 175 -28.17 32.56 10.44
CA TYR A 175 -29.59 32.88 10.62
C TYR A 175 -30.10 32.67 12.06
N ALA A 176 -29.24 32.36 13.04
CA ALA A 176 -29.65 32.19 14.44
C ALA A 176 -30.34 33.42 15.06
N ASP A 177 -30.08 34.62 14.52
CA ASP A 177 -30.73 35.87 14.94
C ASP A 177 -32.13 36.09 14.34
N PHE A 178 -32.57 35.25 13.40
CA PHE A 178 -33.91 35.33 12.84
C PHE A 178 -34.84 34.33 13.54
N GLN A 179 -35.34 34.69 14.73
CA GLN A 179 -36.43 33.99 15.38
C GLN A 179 -37.67 33.95 14.46
N ILE A 180 -38.07 32.76 14.04
CA ILE A 180 -39.30 32.50 13.31
C ILE A 180 -40.45 32.60 14.32
N PRO A 181 -41.43 33.52 14.16
CA PRO A 181 -42.57 33.61 15.06
C PRO A 181 -43.43 32.35 14.98
N ASP A 182 -43.80 31.86 16.16
CA ASP A 182 -44.47 30.58 16.45
C ASP A 182 -45.96 30.55 16.05
N ASP A 183 -46.29 30.94 14.81
CA ASP A 183 -47.64 30.78 14.29
C ASP A 183 -47.65 30.52 12.78
N LEU A 184 -47.46 29.25 12.41
CA LEU A 184 -47.75 28.73 11.08
C LEU A 184 -48.05 27.22 11.18
N THR A 185 -49.25 26.89 11.66
CA THR A 185 -49.87 25.59 11.41
C THR A 185 -50.49 25.59 10.00
N TRP A 186 -49.94 24.78 9.09
CA TRP A 186 -50.72 24.21 7.97
C TRP A 186 -51.06 22.77 8.36
#